data_AF-A0A382NBH1-F1
#
_entry.id   AF-A0A382NBH1-F1
#
_cell.length_a   1.000
_cell.length_b   1.000
_cell.length_c   1.000
_cell.angle_alpha   90.00
_cell.angle_beta   90.00
_cell.angle_gamma   90.00
#
_symmetry.space_group_name_H-M   'P 1'
#
loop_
_entity.id
_entity.type
_entity.pdbx_description
1 polymer ?
#
loop_
_entity_poly.entity_id
_entity_poly.type
_entity_poly.pdbx_seq_one_letter_code
_entity_poly.pdbx_strand_id
1 'polypeptide(L)' 'MNQVKIYDRSGSLKKIISAKELKKRADMLITNPMQYRKTNRKPSSPKPA' A
#
# COMPACT_ATOMS: atom_id res chain seq x y z
N MET A 1 -16.14 5.51 13.29
CA MET A 1 -15.43 5.22 12.02
C MET A 1 -13.93 5.33 12.26
N ASN A 2 -13.21 4.23 12.36
CA ASN A 2 -11.79 4.25 12.70
C ASN A 2 -10.96 4.48 11.43
N GLN A 3 -10.26 5.63 11.39
CA GLN A 3 -9.34 5.97 10.31
C GLN A 3 -7.90 5.61 10.70
N VAL A 4 -7.09 5.26 9.70
CA VAL A 4 -5.69 4.86 9.87
C VAL A 4 -4.82 5.72 8.97
N LYS A 5 -3.78 6.31 9.55
CA LYS A 5 -2.77 7.09 8.83
C LYS A 5 -1.65 6.15 8.36
N ILE A 6 -1.35 6.18 7.06
CA ILE A 6 -0.24 5.46 6.45
C ILE A 6 0.88 6.45 6.19
N TYR A 7 2.05 6.14 6.73
CA TYR A 7 3.26 6.93 6.54
C TYR A 7 4.21 6.26 5.55
N ASP A 8 4.98 7.12 4.89
CA ASP A 8 6.15 6.77 4.11
C ASP A 8 7.29 6.29 5.04
N ARG A 9 8.29 5.62 4.46
CA ARG A 9 9.60 5.35 5.10
C ARG A 9 10.32 6.61 5.57
N SER A 10 10.07 7.76 4.94
CA SER A 10 10.57 9.09 5.32
C SER A 10 9.79 9.72 6.48
N GLY A 11 8.73 9.08 6.98
CA GLY A 11 7.86 9.62 8.03
C GLY A 11 6.78 10.59 7.52
N SER A 12 6.74 10.87 6.21
CA SER A 12 5.72 11.74 5.62
C SER A 12 4.36 11.04 5.55
N LEU A 13 3.27 11.76 5.84
CA LEU A 13 1.91 11.22 5.72
C LEU A 13 1.59 10.97 4.24
N LYS A 14 1.43 9.71 3.87
CA LYS A 14 1.19 9.31 2.48
C LYS A 14 -0.29 9.21 2.15
N LYS A 15 -1.08 8.61 3.05
CA LYS A 15 -2.53 8.44 2.85
C LYS A 15 -3.25 8.21 4.17
N ILE A 16 -4.52 8.60 4.26
CA ILE A 16 -5.44 8.19 5.32
C ILE A 16 -6.43 7.19 4.71
N ILE A 17 -6.59 6.02 5.33
CA ILE A 17 -7.53 4.98 4.90
C ILE A 17 -8.45 4.57 6.04
N SER A 18 -9.52 3.84 5.73
CA SER A 18 -10.35 3.22 6.77
C SER A 18 -9.70 1.96 7.33
N ALA A 19 -10.00 1.62 8.59
CA ALA A 19 -9.55 0.36 9.21
C ALA A 19 -10.03 -0.88 8.42
N LYS A 20 -11.21 -0.81 7.79
CA LYS A 20 -11.76 -1.88 6.95
C LYS A 20 -10.90 -2.10 5.70
N GLU A 21 -10.42 -1.03 5.09
CA GLU A 21 -9.54 -1.11 3.92
C GLU A 21 -8.15 -1.65 4.28
N LEU A 22 -7.64 -1.32 5.48
CA LEU A 22 -6.38 -1.89 5.97
C LEU A 22 -6.49 -3.41 6.11
N LYS A 23 -7.58 -3.89 6.75
CA LYS A 23 -7.84 -5.32 6.92
C LYS A 23 -7.91 -6.04 5.57
N LYS A 24 -8.65 -5.49 4.60
CA LYS A 24 -8.75 -6.04 3.24
C LYS A 24 -7.37 -6.20 2.56
N ARG A 25 -6.47 -5.23 2.73
CA ARG A 25 -5.10 -5.33 2.19
C ARG A 25 -4.27 -6.41 2.88
N ALA A 26 -4.39 -6.53 4.20
CA ALA A 26 -3.73 -7.59 4.96
C ALA A 26 -4.22 -8.98 4.54
N ASP A 27 -5.53 -9.15 4.40
CA ASP A 27 -6.14 -10.40 3.93
C ASP A 27 -5.62 -10.75 2.53
N MET A 28 -5.61 -9.80 1.59
CA MET A 28 -5.07 -10.02 0.24
C MET A 28 -3.58 -10.41 0.23
N LEU A 29 -2.78 -9.84 1.14
CA LEU A 29 -1.37 -10.18 1.30
C LEU A 29 -1.17 -11.61 1.80
N ILE A 30 -2.05 -12.09 2.69
CA ILE A 30 -2.03 -13.45 3.24
C ILE A 30 -2.49 -14.45 2.17
N THR A 31 -3.59 -14.18 1.48
CA THR A 31 -4.17 -15.13 0.53
C THR A 31 -3.41 -15.21 -0.79
N ASN A 32 -2.80 -14.11 -1.25
CA ASN A 32 -2.12 -14.09 -2.56
C ASN A 32 -0.90 -13.14 -2.59
N PRO A 33 0.19 -13.50 -1.89
CA PRO A 33 1.36 -12.62 -1.72
C PRO A 33 2.04 -12.23 -3.04
N MET A 34 1.98 -13.11 -4.05
CA MET A 34 2.59 -12.88 -5.37
C MET A 34 1.87 -11.81 -6.19
N GLN A 35 0.55 -11.72 -6.08
CA GLN A 35 -0.27 -10.79 -6.86
C GLN A 35 -0.12 -9.36 -6.32
N TYR A 36 0.01 -9.21 -5.00
CA TYR A 36 0.32 -7.94 -4.37
C TYR A 36 1.73 -7.43 -4.71
N ARG A 37 2.74 -8.32 -4.75
CA ARG A 37 4.11 -7.93 -5.17
C ARG A 37 4.18 -7.42 -6.60
N LYS A 38 3.34 -7.93 -7.51
CA LYS A 38 3.32 -7.49 -8.92
C LYS A 38 2.68 -6.11 -9.09
N THR A 39 1.61 -5.82 -8.36
CA THR A 39 0.89 -4.53 -8.44
C THR A 39 1.53 -3.42 -7.62
N ASN A 40 2.25 -3.76 -6.54
CA ASN A 40 3.10 -2.82 -5.78
C ASN A 40 4.58 -2.88 -6.20
N ARG A 41 4.88 -3.27 -7.45
CA ARG A 41 6.20 -2.92 -8.01
C ARG A 41 6.31 -1.41 -7.94
N LYS A 42 7.38 -0.92 -7.32
CA LYS A 42 7.77 0.50 -7.39
C LYS A 42 7.59 0.92 -8.86
N PRO A 43 6.97 2.08 -9.15
CA PRO A 43 6.94 2.56 -10.53
C PRO A 43 8.39 2.47 -11.02
N SER A 44 8.61 1.78 -12.15
CA SER A 44 9.93 1.81 -12.76
C SER A 44 10.28 3.28 -12.88
N SER A 45 11.45 3.64 -12.37
CA SER A 45 12.04 4.98 -12.46
C SER A 45 11.61 5.68 -13.76
N PRO A 46 11.31 6.99 -13.71
CA PRO A 46 10.79 7.72 -14.86
C PRO A 46 11.65 7.40 -16.08
N LYS A 47 10.99 6.95 -17.15
CA LYS A 47 11.63 6.63 -18.42
C LYS A 47 12.42 7.88 -18.83
N PRO A 48 13.76 7.81 -18.99
CA PRO A 48 14.49 8.96 -19.51
C PRO A 48 13.94 9.27 -20.92
N ALA A 49 13.79 10.56 -21.19
CA ALA A 49 13.19 11.13 -22.40
C ALA A 49 13.91 10.67 -23.67
#